data_AF-A0A9E9LC77-F1
#
_entry.id   AF-A0A9E9LC77-F1
#
_cell.length_a   1.000
_cell.length_b   1.000
_cell.length_c   1.000
_cell.angle_alpha   90.00
_cell.angle_beta   90.00
_cell.angle_gamma   90.00
#
_symmetry.space_group_name_H-M   'P 1'
#
loop_
_entity.id
_entity.type
_entity.pdbx_description
1 polymer ?
#
loop_
_entity_poly.entity_id
_entity_poly.type
_entity_poly.pdbx_seq_one_letter_code
_entity_poly.pdbx_strand_id
1 'polypeptide(L)'
;MKKLNKYLVAGIAALGFGASCFSANAFAQSADETYGGCPMYMGGGPGNCYVGHDGPYRGHHEHWRKYHHQRQLALHDKLKLNAEQEKAWTAYLAIVDKNINSWKPLYRADLEKMTAPERMQTMIDRMKTHEKELTEQLAALKVFYAKLTPEQQRIFDNESMYYPRYRRGGPMR
;
A
#
# COMPACT_ATOMS: atom_id res chain seq x y z
N MET A 1 -24.84 -12.78 50.15
CA MET A 1 -26.15 -13.32 49.71
C MET A 1 -27.28 -12.37 50.09
N LYS A 2 -27.70 -11.47 49.19
CA LYS A 2 -28.95 -10.69 49.32
C LYS A 2 -29.56 -10.38 47.93
N LYS A 3 -30.66 -11.10 47.67
CA LYS A 3 -31.93 -10.71 47.01
C LYS A 3 -31.97 -10.41 45.49
N LEU A 4 -32.73 -11.29 44.82
CA LEU A 4 -33.29 -11.27 43.47
C LEU A 4 -34.29 -10.13 43.21
N ASN A 5 -34.67 -10.05 41.92
CA ASN A 5 -35.95 -9.58 41.33
C ASN A 5 -35.96 -8.08 40.93
N LYS A 6 -36.28 -7.64 39.70
CA LYS A 6 -37.37 -8.04 38.78
C LYS A 6 -37.28 -7.25 37.43
N TYR A 7 -38.11 -7.69 36.47
CA TYR A 7 -38.83 -6.94 35.40
C TYR A 7 -38.29 -6.98 33.96
N LEU A 8 -38.92 -7.88 33.20
CA LEU A 8 -39.20 -7.81 31.77
C LEU A 8 -40.21 -6.69 31.44
N VAL A 9 -40.27 -6.38 30.13
CA VAL A 9 -41.33 -5.71 29.34
C VAL A 9 -41.05 -4.25 28.97
N ALA A 10 -40.85 -3.98 27.67
CA ALA A 10 -41.79 -3.27 26.78
C ALA A 10 -41.08 -2.78 25.50
N GLY A 11 -41.66 -3.11 24.34
CA GLY A 11 -41.26 -2.58 23.03
C GLY A 11 -41.88 -1.22 22.71
N ILE A 12 -41.22 -0.46 21.84
CA ILE A 12 -41.63 0.81 21.19
C ILE A 12 -40.73 0.94 19.95
N ALA A 13 -41.09 1.43 18.76
CA ALA A 13 -42.33 1.59 18.01
C ALA A 13 -41.88 1.89 16.57
N ALA A 14 -42.57 1.35 15.58
CA ALA A 14 -42.39 1.70 14.17
C ALA A 14 -43.22 2.96 13.83
N LEU A 15 -42.57 3.97 13.25
CA LEU A 15 -43.15 5.10 12.52
C LEU A 15 -42.26 5.25 11.28
N GLY A 16 -42.70 5.15 10.02
CA GLY A 16 -43.97 5.59 9.47
C GLY A 16 -43.75 6.90 8.72
N PHE A 17 -43.18 6.86 7.52
CA PHE A 17 -43.21 7.97 6.56
C PHE A 17 -43.88 7.47 5.27
N GLY A 18 -45.08 8.00 5.03
CA GLY A 18 -45.91 7.72 3.85
C GLY A 18 -45.64 8.66 2.68
N ALA A 19 -46.09 8.18 1.51
CA ALA A 19 -46.50 8.83 0.24
C ALA A 19 -46.41 10.36 0.14
N SER A 20 -46.06 11.01 -0.98
CA SER A 20 -46.20 10.75 -2.43
C SER A 20 -45.33 11.83 -3.13
N CYS A 21 -44.90 11.71 -4.40
CA CYS A 21 -45.64 12.12 -5.60
C CYS A 21 -44.94 11.55 -6.85
N PHE A 22 -45.72 10.95 -7.76
CA PHE A 22 -45.35 10.82 -9.16
C PHE A 22 -45.45 12.21 -9.81
N SER A 23 -44.36 12.72 -10.36
CA SER A 23 -44.41 13.71 -11.45
C SER A 23 -43.55 13.17 -12.59
N ALA A 24 -44.25 12.69 -13.62
CA ALA A 24 -43.65 12.41 -14.91
C ALA A 24 -43.24 13.74 -15.56
N ASN A 25 -41.94 13.97 -15.70
CA ASN A 25 -41.40 14.78 -16.77
C ASN A 25 -40.50 13.88 -17.61
N ALA A 26 -41.08 13.33 -18.67
CA ALA A 26 -40.36 12.69 -19.74
C ALA A 26 -39.69 13.77 -20.59
N PHE A 27 -38.46 14.13 -20.22
CA PHE A 27 -37.48 14.53 -21.23
C PHE A 27 -36.59 13.32 -21.46
N ALA A 28 -36.87 12.63 -22.56
CA ALA A 28 -35.95 11.65 -23.13
C ALA A 28 -34.65 12.39 -23.48
N GLN A 29 -33.65 12.28 -22.61
CA GLN A 29 -32.26 12.54 -22.99
C GLN A 29 -31.72 11.24 -23.57
N SER A 30 -31.15 11.35 -24.77
CA SER A 30 -30.44 10.28 -25.44
C SER A 30 -29.40 9.68 -24.49
N ALA A 31 -29.35 8.34 -24.43
CA ALA A 31 -28.25 7.62 -23.83
C ALA A 31 -26.97 7.96 -24.61
N ASP A 32 -26.24 8.96 -24.13
CA ASP A 32 -24.81 9.08 -24.42
C ASP A 32 -24.07 8.11 -23.49
N GLU A 33 -23.20 7.30 -24.07
CA GLU A 33 -22.50 6.14 -23.52
C GLU A 33 -21.47 6.44 -22.40
N THR A 34 -21.63 7.53 -21.65
CA THR A 34 -20.57 8.03 -20.77
C THR A 34 -20.99 8.05 -19.30
N TYR A 35 -21.37 6.90 -18.75
CA TYR A 35 -21.57 6.76 -17.29
C TYR A 35 -20.21 6.73 -16.57
N GLY A 36 -20.07 7.66 -15.62
CA GLY A 36 -18.85 8.00 -14.91
C GLY A 36 -18.25 6.90 -14.02
N GLY A 37 -16.92 6.79 -14.11
CA GLY A 37 -16.05 6.17 -13.13
C GLY A 37 -14.84 7.07 -12.86
N CYS A 38 -14.67 7.47 -11.59
CA CYS A 38 -13.53 8.09 -10.91
C CYS A 38 -12.60 9.05 -11.71
N PRO A 39 -12.50 10.34 -11.34
CA PRO A 39 -11.65 11.28 -12.03
C PRO A 39 -10.17 11.06 -11.63
N MET A 40 -9.37 10.58 -12.57
CA MET A 40 -7.93 10.88 -12.59
C MET A 40 -7.55 11.29 -14.01
N TYR A 41 -7.61 12.60 -14.25
CA TYR A 41 -7.27 13.22 -15.51
C TYR A 41 -5.74 13.41 -15.57
N MET A 42 -5.03 12.52 -16.28
CA MET A 42 -3.74 12.82 -16.90
C MET A 42 -3.67 12.11 -18.25
N GLY A 43 -3.48 12.91 -19.30
CA GLY A 43 -3.73 12.60 -20.71
C GLY A 43 -3.21 11.26 -21.26
N GLY A 44 -4.04 10.66 -22.12
CA GLY A 44 -3.61 9.67 -23.12
C GLY A 44 -4.56 8.50 -23.39
N GLY A 45 -5.77 8.76 -23.90
CA GLY A 45 -6.67 7.76 -24.52
C GLY A 45 -7.19 6.63 -23.59
N PRO A 46 -8.14 5.79 -24.03
CA PRO A 46 -8.69 4.68 -23.23
C PRO A 46 -7.69 3.51 -23.18
N GLY A 47 -6.52 3.77 -22.61
CA GLY A 47 -5.56 2.75 -22.21
C GLY A 47 -5.89 2.32 -20.79
N ASN A 48 -6.57 1.18 -20.68
CA ASN A 48 -6.66 0.31 -19.50
C ASN A 48 -5.55 0.64 -18.47
N CYS A 49 -5.89 1.08 -17.26
CA CYS A 49 -4.96 1.12 -16.12
C CYS A 49 -4.45 -0.29 -15.70
N TYR A 50 -4.79 -1.29 -16.51
CA TYR A 50 -4.39 -2.67 -16.50
C TYR A 50 -3.94 -3.18 -17.90
N VAL A 51 -3.46 -2.31 -18.82
CA VAL A 51 -2.88 -2.80 -20.10
C VAL A 51 -1.51 -3.39 -19.80
N GLY A 52 -1.42 -4.73 -19.84
CA GLY A 52 -0.25 -5.45 -20.32
C GLY A 52 1.05 -5.25 -19.55
N HIS A 53 1.08 -5.69 -18.29
CA HIS A 53 2.36 -6.00 -17.66
C HIS A 53 2.55 -7.51 -17.43
N ASP A 54 1.85 -8.35 -18.16
CA ASP A 54 1.90 -9.81 -18.06
C ASP A 54 3.23 -10.41 -18.61
N GLY A 55 4.24 -9.56 -18.88
CA GLY A 55 5.64 -9.94 -19.07
C GLY A 55 6.31 -10.41 -17.76
N PRO A 56 7.59 -10.83 -17.77
CA PRO A 56 8.18 -11.71 -16.76
C PRO A 56 8.34 -11.03 -15.38
N TYR A 57 7.24 -10.93 -14.63
CA TYR A 57 7.19 -10.40 -13.26
C TYR A 57 8.07 -11.19 -12.29
N ARG A 58 8.37 -12.47 -12.58
CA ARG A 58 9.34 -13.26 -11.81
C ARG A 58 10.75 -12.66 -11.86
N GLY A 59 11.20 -12.22 -13.04
CA GLY A 59 12.49 -11.54 -13.19
C GLY A 59 12.51 -10.22 -12.42
N HIS A 60 11.41 -9.46 -12.47
CA HIS A 60 11.31 -8.18 -11.75
C HIS A 60 11.49 -8.31 -10.23
N HIS A 61 10.95 -9.35 -9.60
CA HIS A 61 11.10 -9.55 -8.15
C HIS A 61 12.55 -9.88 -7.76
N GLU A 62 13.21 -10.78 -8.49
CA GLU A 62 14.62 -11.11 -8.22
C GLU A 62 15.54 -9.93 -8.51
N HIS A 63 15.30 -9.19 -9.59
CA HIS A 63 16.04 -7.95 -9.89
C HIS A 63 15.83 -6.90 -8.81
N TRP A 64 14.61 -6.76 -8.29
CA TRP A 64 14.30 -5.84 -7.21
C TRP A 64 15.02 -6.23 -5.90
N ARG A 65 15.01 -7.51 -5.52
CA ARG A 65 15.76 -8.01 -4.35
C ARG A 65 17.26 -7.76 -4.49
N LYS A 66 17.83 -8.06 -5.67
CA LYS A 66 19.24 -7.78 -5.97
C LYS A 66 19.57 -6.29 -5.87
N TYR A 67 18.72 -5.44 -6.44
CA TYR A 67 18.89 -3.99 -6.38
C TYR A 67 18.83 -3.45 -4.95
N HIS A 68 17.90 -3.94 -4.13
CA HIS A 68 17.83 -3.58 -2.71
C HIS A 68 19.09 -3.96 -1.95
N HIS A 69 19.57 -5.19 -2.13
CA HIS A 69 20.78 -5.65 -1.47
C HIS A 69 22.00 -4.82 -1.89
N GLN A 70 22.15 -4.53 -3.19
CA GLN A 70 23.21 -3.66 -3.69
C GLN A 70 23.17 -2.26 -3.07
N ARG A 71 21.97 -1.69 -2.91
CA ARG A 71 21.79 -0.38 -2.28
C ARG A 71 22.10 -0.40 -0.79
N GLN A 72 21.72 -1.46 -0.09
CA GLN A 72 22.06 -1.66 1.32
C GLN A 72 23.58 -1.77 1.52
N LEU A 73 24.27 -2.54 0.68
CA LEU A 73 25.74 -2.66 0.72
C LEU A 73 26.41 -1.31 0.45
N ALA A 74 26.00 -0.60 -0.61
CA ALA A 74 26.56 0.72 -0.91
C ALA A 74 26.32 1.76 0.19
N LEU A 75 25.18 1.68 0.89
CA LEU A 75 24.89 2.52 2.04
C LEU A 75 25.77 2.15 3.24
N HIS A 76 25.90 0.86 3.54
CA HIS A 76 26.74 0.34 4.61
C HIS A 76 28.19 0.82 4.48
N ASP A 77 28.78 0.66 3.29
CA ASP A 77 30.14 1.11 2.98
C ASP A 77 30.35 2.61 3.21
N LYS A 78 29.34 3.43 2.87
CA LYS A 78 29.38 4.89 3.06
C LYS A 78 29.28 5.30 4.53
N LEU A 79 28.53 4.56 5.33
CA LEU A 79 28.29 4.90 6.74
C LEU A 79 29.51 4.61 7.63
N LYS A 80 30.41 3.71 7.21
CA LYS A 80 31.64 3.35 7.95
C LYS A 80 31.33 3.04 9.43
N LEU A 81 30.46 2.06 9.64
CA LEU A 81 29.91 1.75 10.97
C LEU A 81 30.99 1.19 11.90
N ASN A 82 30.87 1.51 13.19
CA ASN A 82 31.68 0.87 14.24
C ASN A 82 31.02 -0.44 14.74
N ALA A 83 31.72 -1.19 15.60
CA ALA A 83 31.25 -2.50 16.07
C ALA A 83 29.88 -2.49 16.78
N GLU A 84 29.50 -1.41 17.48
CA GLU A 84 28.19 -1.30 18.12
C GLU A 84 27.10 -1.00 17.07
N GLN A 85 27.39 -0.10 16.14
CA GLN A 85 26.50 0.27 15.04
C GLN A 85 26.26 -0.90 14.08
N GLU A 86 27.26 -1.75 13.84
CA GLU A 86 27.14 -2.95 13.01
C GLU A 86 26.12 -3.95 13.56
N LYS A 87 26.07 -4.10 14.89
CA LYS A 87 25.06 -4.94 15.54
C LYS A 87 23.66 -4.37 15.33
N ALA A 88 23.50 -3.05 15.46
CA ALA A 88 22.23 -2.37 15.23
C ALA A 88 21.81 -2.41 13.75
N TRP A 89 22.77 -2.29 12.82
CA TRP A 89 22.55 -2.42 11.38
C TRP A 89 22.05 -3.82 11.00
N THR A 90 22.70 -4.86 11.52
CA THR A 90 22.31 -6.26 11.28
C THR A 90 20.89 -6.54 11.80
N ALA A 91 20.55 -6.04 12.99
CA ALA A 91 19.20 -6.17 13.55
C ALA A 91 18.14 -5.43 12.71
N TYR A 92 18.47 -4.25 12.20
CA TYR A 92 17.60 -3.51 11.27
C TYR A 92 17.40 -4.28 9.96
N LEU A 93 18.48 -4.73 9.31
CA LEU A 93 18.41 -5.46 8.04
C LEU A 93 17.64 -6.78 8.17
N ALA A 94 17.74 -7.49 9.29
CA ALA A 94 16.96 -8.71 9.50
C ALA A 94 15.43 -8.46 9.35
N ILE A 95 14.93 -7.31 9.83
CA ILE A 95 13.53 -6.93 9.67
C ILE A 95 13.24 -6.48 8.23
N VAL A 96 14.12 -5.69 7.62
CA VAL A 96 13.98 -5.25 6.22
C VAL A 96 13.91 -6.45 5.28
N ASP A 97 14.83 -7.40 5.42
CA ASP A 97 14.92 -8.58 4.57
C ASP A 97 13.74 -9.53 4.81
N LYS A 98 13.28 -9.68 6.06
CA LYS A 98 12.02 -10.39 6.37
C LYS A 98 10.85 -9.80 5.58
N ASN A 99 10.67 -8.49 5.59
CA ASN A 99 9.58 -7.81 4.89
C ASN A 99 9.71 -7.91 3.36
N ILE A 100 10.93 -7.80 2.83
CA ILE A 100 11.22 -8.01 1.41
C ILE A 100 10.86 -9.44 0.99
N ASN A 101 11.18 -10.43 1.83
CA ASN A 101 10.94 -11.84 1.54
C ASN A 101 9.49 -12.28 1.79
N SER A 102 8.72 -11.58 2.64
CA SER A 102 7.29 -11.85 2.85
C SER A 102 6.42 -11.38 1.69
N TRP A 103 6.92 -10.44 0.89
CA TRP A 103 6.18 -9.91 -0.26
C TRP A 103 5.86 -11.01 -1.27
N LYS A 104 4.58 -11.12 -1.61
CA LYS A 104 4.09 -12.00 -2.67
C LYS A 104 3.39 -11.17 -3.74
N PRO A 105 3.71 -11.36 -5.03
CA PRO A 105 2.96 -10.73 -6.11
C PRO A 105 1.51 -11.22 -6.08
N LEU A 106 0.57 -10.31 -6.32
CA LEU A 106 -0.79 -10.71 -6.69
C LEU A 106 -0.85 -10.86 -8.21
N TYR A 107 -1.22 -12.05 -8.66
CA TYR A 107 -1.38 -12.32 -10.08
C TYR A 107 -2.78 -11.96 -10.55
N ARG A 108 -2.87 -11.44 -11.77
CA ARG A 108 -4.14 -11.11 -12.42
C ARG A 108 -5.06 -12.34 -12.48
N ALA A 109 -4.51 -13.50 -12.81
CA ALA A 109 -5.24 -14.77 -12.88
C ALA A 109 -5.87 -15.19 -11.54
N ASP A 110 -5.33 -14.75 -10.40
CA ASP A 110 -5.92 -15.03 -9.08
C ASP A 110 -7.04 -14.05 -8.75
N LEU A 111 -6.90 -12.79 -9.18
CA LEU A 111 -7.93 -11.77 -9.01
C LEU A 111 -9.15 -12.01 -9.91
N GLU A 112 -8.96 -12.55 -11.12
CA GLU A 112 -10.06 -12.87 -12.05
C GLU A 112 -10.99 -13.96 -11.52
N LYS A 113 -10.53 -14.77 -10.56
CA LYS A 113 -11.35 -15.80 -9.87
C LYS A 113 -12.17 -15.22 -8.71
N MET A 114 -11.96 -13.96 -8.34
CA MET A 114 -12.62 -13.28 -7.24
C MET A 114 -13.71 -12.34 -7.75
N THR A 115 -14.81 -12.23 -7.01
CA THR A 115 -15.82 -11.19 -7.25
C THR A 115 -15.24 -9.79 -6.99
N ALA A 116 -15.89 -8.74 -7.50
CA ALA A 116 -15.46 -7.35 -7.26
C ALA A 116 -15.29 -6.99 -5.75
N PRO A 117 -16.24 -7.31 -4.85
CA PRO A 117 -16.06 -7.03 -3.42
C PRO A 117 -14.91 -7.84 -2.79
N GLU A 118 -14.73 -9.11 -3.15
CA GLU A 118 -13.63 -9.95 -2.64
C GLU A 118 -12.25 -9.43 -3.08
N ARG A 119 -12.14 -8.93 -4.32
CA ARG A 119 -10.91 -8.27 -4.78
C ARG A 119 -10.58 -7.04 -3.93
N MET A 120 -11.57 -6.20 -3.64
CA MET A 120 -11.37 -5.01 -2.80
C MET A 120 -10.95 -5.41 -1.39
N GLN A 121 -11.61 -6.41 -0.79
CA GLN A 121 -11.26 -6.92 0.52
C GLN A 121 -9.82 -7.45 0.56
N THR A 122 -9.41 -8.21 -0.47
CA THR A 122 -8.04 -8.73 -0.59
C THR A 122 -7.00 -7.60 -0.66
N MET A 123 -7.30 -6.51 -1.37
CA MET A 123 -6.41 -5.34 -1.42
C MET A 123 -6.27 -4.66 -0.05
N ILE A 124 -7.38 -4.50 0.67
CA ILE A 124 -7.40 -3.93 2.03
C ILE A 124 -6.54 -4.77 2.98
N ASP A 125 -6.70 -6.10 2.96
CA ASP A 125 -5.96 -6.98 3.88
C ASP A 125 -4.46 -6.99 3.59
N ARG A 126 -4.07 -6.87 2.31
CA ARG A 126 -2.67 -6.66 1.94
C ARG A 126 -2.13 -5.32 2.41
N MET A 127 -2.92 -4.25 2.30
CA MET A 127 -2.51 -2.93 2.81
C MET A 127 -2.29 -2.98 4.33
N LYS A 128 -3.20 -3.59 5.08
CA LYS A 128 -3.06 -3.77 6.53
C LYS A 128 -1.83 -4.61 6.90
N THR A 129 -1.52 -5.63 6.10
CA THR A 129 -0.31 -6.45 6.31
C THR A 129 0.95 -5.62 6.07
N HIS A 130 0.97 -4.86 4.97
CA HIS A 130 2.09 -3.99 4.64
C HIS A 130 2.30 -2.86 5.67
N GLU A 131 1.22 -2.29 6.19
CA GLU A 131 1.27 -1.30 7.26
C GLU A 131 1.95 -1.84 8.52
N LYS A 132 1.63 -3.08 8.91
CA LYS A 132 2.28 -3.75 10.05
C LYS A 132 3.77 -3.95 9.79
N GLU A 133 4.13 -4.46 8.61
CA GLU A 133 5.53 -4.66 8.21
C GLU A 133 6.33 -3.36 8.23
N LEU A 134 5.78 -2.27 7.69
CA LEU A 134 6.41 -0.94 7.70
C LEU A 134 6.54 -0.39 9.12
N THR A 135 5.55 -0.64 9.98
CA THR A 135 5.60 -0.23 11.39
C THR A 135 6.71 -0.96 12.15
N GLU A 136 6.86 -2.28 11.94
CA GLU A 136 7.97 -3.07 12.49
C GLU A 136 9.33 -2.55 11.99
N GLN A 137 9.44 -2.28 10.68
CA GLN A 137 10.65 -1.73 10.08
C GLN A 137 10.98 -0.32 10.60
N LEU A 138 9.97 0.53 10.83
CA LEU A 138 10.14 1.86 11.41
C LEU A 138 10.68 1.77 12.85
N ALA A 139 10.16 0.84 13.65
CA ALA A 139 10.66 0.63 15.01
C ALA A 139 12.13 0.20 15.01
N ALA A 140 12.51 -0.75 14.16
CA ALA A 140 13.90 -1.18 14.00
C ALA A 140 14.80 -0.06 13.47
N LEU A 141 14.31 0.74 12.52
CA LEU A 141 15.02 1.89 11.98
C LEU A 141 15.31 2.93 13.07
N LYS A 142 14.33 3.27 13.92
CA LYS A 142 14.53 4.23 15.02
C LYS A 142 15.65 3.78 15.96
N VAL A 143 15.73 2.50 16.28
CA VAL A 143 16.78 1.93 17.14
C VAL A 143 18.15 2.05 16.47
N PHE A 144 18.27 1.68 15.19
CA PHE A 144 19.51 1.82 14.43
C PHE A 144 19.94 3.28 14.28
N TYR A 145 19.01 4.15 13.88
CA TYR A 145 19.28 5.57 13.62
C TYR A 145 19.75 6.32 14.86
N ALA A 146 19.25 5.96 16.05
CA ALA A 146 19.69 6.52 17.33
C ALA A 146 21.15 6.17 17.69
N LYS A 147 21.75 5.16 17.03
CA LYS A 147 23.17 4.77 17.22
C LYS A 147 24.11 5.47 16.25
N LEU A 148 23.60 6.11 15.20
CA LEU A 148 24.40 6.83 14.22
C LEU A 148 24.85 8.19 14.76
N THR A 149 26.03 8.64 14.33
CA THR A 149 26.45 10.03 14.57
C THR A 149 25.66 10.99 13.68
N PRO A 150 25.63 12.30 13.99
CA PRO A 150 24.94 13.29 13.14
C PRO A 150 25.42 13.27 11.68
N GLU A 151 26.71 13.03 11.43
CA GLU A 151 27.27 12.92 10.08
C GLU A 151 26.75 11.68 9.35
N GLN A 152 26.72 10.54 10.03
CA GLN A 152 26.19 9.28 9.47
C GLN A 152 24.68 9.37 9.22
N GLN A 153 23.93 10.01 10.12
CA GLN A 153 22.52 10.29 9.93
C GLN A 153 22.26 11.10 8.66
N ARG A 154 23.04 12.16 8.42
CA ARG A 154 22.95 12.95 7.19
C ARG A 154 23.27 12.13 5.93
N ILE A 155 24.26 11.25 5.99
CA ILE A 155 24.56 10.31 4.88
C ILE A 155 23.36 9.38 4.65
N PHE A 156 22.83 8.79 5.73
CA PHE A 156 21.68 7.91 5.68
C PHE A 156 20.46 8.60 5.05
N ASP A 157 20.13 9.82 5.47
CA ASP A 157 18.98 10.56 4.95
C ASP A 157 19.09 10.83 3.45
N ASN A 158 20.27 11.28 2.99
CA ASN A 158 20.52 11.56 1.57
C ASN A 158 20.45 10.30 0.69
N GLU A 159 20.99 9.19 1.18
CA GLU A 159 21.12 7.95 0.41
C GLU A 159 19.88 7.05 0.51
N SER A 160 19.14 7.14 1.61
CA SER A 160 17.91 6.35 1.87
C SER A 160 16.68 6.94 1.18
N MET A 161 16.71 8.24 0.84
CA MET A 161 15.65 8.87 0.07
C MET A 161 15.50 8.15 -1.29
N TYR A 162 14.33 7.56 -1.51
CA TYR A 162 14.01 6.94 -2.78
C TYR A 162 13.87 8.08 -3.79
N TYR A 163 14.92 8.36 -4.57
CA TYR A 163 14.75 9.11 -5.80
C TYR A 163 14.12 8.15 -6.80
N PRO A 164 12.83 8.29 -7.14
CA PRO A 164 12.37 7.70 -8.38
C PRO A 164 13.21 8.41 -9.43
N ARG A 165 14.10 7.69 -10.11
CA ARG A 165 14.64 8.20 -11.37
C ARG A 165 13.43 8.34 -12.28
N TYR A 166 12.83 9.53 -12.28
CA TYR A 166 12.00 10.03 -13.36
C TYR A 166 12.89 10.01 -14.60
N ARG A 167 12.87 8.88 -15.31
CA ARG A 167 13.11 8.79 -16.74
C ARG A 167 12.01 7.94 -17.35
N ARG A 168 10.78 8.43 -17.23
CA ARG A 168 9.76 8.22 -18.25
C ARG A 168 9.63 9.56 -18.98
N GLY A 169 10.47 9.74 -19.99
CA GLY A 169 10.62 10.99 -20.74
C GLY A 169 12.08 11.16 -21.16
N GLY A 170 12.38 10.89 -22.44
CA GLY A 170 13.70 11.10 -23.03
C GLY A 170 14.12 12.58 -23.06
N PRO A 171 15.33 12.89 -23.55
CA PRO A 171 15.82 14.26 -23.59
C PRO A 171 14.90 15.14 -24.45
N MET A 172 14.52 16.30 -23.92
CA MET A 172 13.95 17.39 -24.70
C MET A 172 14.95 17.74 -25.80
N ARG A 173 14.59 17.42 -27.05
CA ARG A 173 15.20 18.03 -28.22
C ARG A 173 14.42 19.29 -28.56
#